data_AF-A0A6I9W4L5-F1
#
_entry.id   AF-A0A6I9W4L5-F1
#
_cell.length_a   1.000
_cell.length_b   1.000
_cell.length_c   1.000
_cell.angle_alpha   90.00
_cell.angle_beta   90.00
_cell.angle_gamma   90.00
#
_symmetry.space_group_name_H-M   'P 1'
#
loop_
_entity.id
_entity.type
_entity.pdbx_description
1 polymer ?
#
loop_
_entity_poly.entity_id
_entity_poly.type
_entity_poly.pdbx_seq_one_letter_code
_entity_poly.pdbx_strand_id
1 'polypeptide(L)'
;MKKLVFYICIFDVIFSIEGNPIKIGSANDNYNVCLTENNVSNNDMFTIEDVVNDRHKEPDNEEKIKKNGCVIQCLFEKVGAMVGAEYNVEKIRDDFSKKTNAQPGEEIFIALDNCIDKTKDLTEKCEKTFALAECFMKAEKRIFPSISKNNDENTKA
;
A
#
# COMPACT_ATOMS: atom_id res chain seq x y z
N MET A 1 -3.59 63.46 3.04
CA MET A 1 -4.68 62.61 3.57
C MET A 1 -4.54 61.21 3.00
N LYS A 2 -4.63 60.20 3.88
CA LYS A 2 -4.79 58.75 3.64
C LYS A 2 -3.56 58.00 3.11
N LYS A 3 -3.19 56.82 3.61
CA LYS A 3 -3.38 56.08 4.87
C LYS A 3 -2.27 55.01 4.81
N LEU A 4 -1.52 54.81 5.89
CA LEU A 4 -0.71 53.60 6.08
C LEU A 4 -1.66 52.40 6.03
N VAL A 5 -1.40 51.46 5.13
CA VAL A 5 -1.97 50.12 5.19
C VAL A 5 -0.80 49.15 5.23
N PHE A 6 -0.45 48.74 6.44
CA PHE A 6 0.24 47.48 6.69
C PHE A 6 -0.56 46.36 6.01
N TYR A 7 0.05 45.63 5.08
CA TYR A 7 -0.46 44.31 4.74
C TYR A 7 0.70 43.32 4.70
N ILE A 8 0.85 42.70 5.87
CA ILE A 8 1.61 41.49 6.13
C ILE A 8 1.08 40.41 5.19
N CYS A 9 1.86 40.06 4.17
CA CYS A 9 1.73 38.78 3.47
C CYS A 9 3.05 38.01 3.62
N ILE A 10 3.49 37.81 4.86
CA ILE A 10 4.25 36.60 5.21
C ILE A 10 3.20 35.49 5.36
N PHE A 11 2.61 35.10 4.25
CA PHE A 11 1.78 33.91 4.13
C PHE A 11 2.16 33.22 2.81
N ASP A 12 3.45 32.92 2.67
CA ASP A 12 3.87 31.71 1.97
C ASP A 12 3.59 30.50 2.88
N VAL A 13 2.38 30.42 3.44
CA VAL A 13 1.83 29.14 3.86
C VAL A 13 1.43 28.49 2.54
N ILE A 14 2.43 27.87 1.93
CA ILE A 14 2.23 26.77 1.00
C ILE A 14 1.45 25.75 1.82
N PHE A 15 0.12 25.87 1.81
CA PHE A 15 -0.74 24.73 2.04
C PHE A 15 -0.40 23.80 0.89
N SER A 16 0.62 22.97 1.09
CA SER A 16 0.72 21.72 0.35
C SER A 16 -0.59 21.03 0.67
N ILE A 17 -1.52 21.04 -0.29
CA ILE A 17 -2.67 20.16 -0.27
C ILE A 17 -2.07 18.78 -0.51
N GLU A 18 -1.43 18.22 0.52
CA GLU A 18 -0.95 16.86 0.51
C GLU A 18 -2.20 15.99 0.39
N GLY A 19 -2.38 15.38 -0.77
CA GLY A 19 -3.37 14.32 -0.92
C GLY A 19 -3.19 13.33 0.22
N ASN A 20 -4.30 12.92 0.84
CA ASN A 20 -4.24 12.00 1.97
C ASN A 20 -3.41 10.77 1.60
N PRO A 21 -2.36 10.43 2.37
CA PRO A 21 -1.45 9.38 1.98
C PRO A 21 -2.16 8.03 1.93
N ILE A 22 -1.95 7.29 0.84
CA ILE A 22 -2.66 6.03 0.54
C ILE A 22 -2.19 4.94 1.51
N LYS A 23 -3.15 4.34 2.22
CA LYS A 23 -2.90 3.24 3.16
C LYS A 23 -2.77 1.91 2.44
N ILE A 24 -1.90 1.03 2.94
CA ILE A 24 -1.74 -0.30 2.35
C ILE A 24 -3.07 -1.06 2.43
N GLY A 25 -3.46 -1.70 1.32
CA GLY A 25 -4.71 -2.45 1.23
C GLY A 25 -5.99 -1.62 1.11
N SER A 26 -5.95 -0.28 1.21
CA SER A 26 -7.17 0.55 1.23
C SER A 26 -7.93 0.60 -0.09
N ALA A 27 -7.31 0.16 -1.19
CA ALA A 27 -7.96 0.02 -2.50
C ALA A 27 -8.81 -1.26 -2.62
N ASN A 28 -8.84 -2.13 -1.60
CA ASN A 28 -9.65 -3.35 -1.60
C ASN A 28 -11.00 -3.11 -0.93
N ASP A 29 -12.09 -3.58 -1.54
CA ASP A 29 -13.46 -3.43 -1.03
C ASP A 29 -13.66 -4.04 0.37
N ASN A 30 -12.86 -5.04 0.74
CA ASN A 30 -12.90 -5.67 2.06
C ASN A 30 -12.06 -4.96 3.14
N TYR A 31 -11.46 -3.81 2.83
CA TYR A 31 -10.55 -3.11 3.75
C TYR A 31 -11.16 -2.82 5.12
N ASN A 32 -12.30 -2.13 5.15
CA ASN A 32 -12.97 -1.79 6.42
C ASN A 32 -13.45 -3.03 7.20
N VAL A 33 -13.82 -4.10 6.48
CA VAL A 33 -14.17 -5.39 7.09
C VAL A 33 -12.96 -5.98 7.79
N CYS A 34 -11.82 -6.04 7.10
CA CYS A 34 -10.59 -6.61 7.66
C CYS A 34 -9.98 -5.78 8.79
N LEU A 35 -10.12 -4.44 8.75
CA LEU A 35 -9.80 -3.60 9.90
C LEU A 35 -10.63 -3.98 11.14
N THR A 36 -11.94 -4.13 10.95
CA THR A 36 -12.88 -4.45 12.03
C THR A 36 -12.61 -5.84 12.60
N GLU A 37 -12.45 -6.87 11.75
CA GLU A 37 -12.22 -8.26 12.17
C GLU A 37 -10.89 -8.43 12.93
N ASN A 38 -9.89 -7.59 12.63
CA ASN A 38 -8.59 -7.63 13.31
C ASN A 38 -8.47 -6.61 14.45
N ASN A 39 -9.52 -5.85 14.77
CA ASN A 39 -9.49 -4.77 15.76
C ASN A 39 -8.33 -3.77 15.53
N VAL A 40 -8.17 -3.35 14.27
CA VAL A 40 -7.13 -2.41 13.83
C VAL A 40 -7.76 -1.09 13.43
N SER A 41 -7.24 0.03 13.94
CA SER A 41 -7.68 1.36 13.50
C SER A 41 -7.07 1.70 12.14
N ASN A 42 -7.78 2.47 11.31
CA ASN A 42 -7.23 2.99 10.06
C ASN A 42 -5.94 3.83 10.29
N ASN A 43 -5.79 4.45 11.46
CA ASN A 43 -4.58 5.20 11.83
C ASN A 43 -3.38 4.29 12.11
N ASP A 44 -3.62 3.02 12.46
CA ASP A 44 -2.58 2.02 12.68
C ASP A 44 -2.04 1.46 11.36
N MET A 45 -2.68 1.76 10.23
CA MET A 45 -2.24 1.28 8.93
C MET A 45 -1.09 2.12 8.40
N PHE A 46 -0.06 1.44 7.88
CA PHE A 46 1.01 2.09 7.14
C PHE A 46 0.48 2.65 5.83
N THR A 47 1.10 3.73 5.39
CA THR A 47 0.97 4.24 4.03
C THR A 47 1.90 3.45 3.10
N ILE A 48 1.61 3.46 1.80
CA ILE A 48 2.53 2.90 0.80
C ILE A 48 3.91 3.57 0.92
N GLU A 49 3.92 4.88 1.18
CA GLU A 49 5.15 5.65 1.34
C GLU A 49 5.96 5.21 2.58
N ASP A 50 5.30 4.90 3.69
CA ASP A 50 5.98 4.38 4.90
C ASP A 50 6.75 3.10 4.59
N VAL A 51 6.14 2.20 3.80
CA VAL A 51 6.74 0.90 3.48
C VAL A 51 7.86 1.02 2.45
N VAL A 52 7.65 1.82 1.40
CA VAL A 52 8.64 2.04 0.34
C VAL A 52 9.88 2.75 0.86
N ASN A 53 9.71 3.71 1.78
CA ASN A 53 10.81 4.47 2.39
C ASN A 53 11.34 3.85 3.68
N ASP A 54 11.03 2.57 3.96
CA ASP A 54 11.55 1.83 5.11
C ASP A 54 11.19 2.40 6.49
N ARG A 55 10.21 3.32 6.58
CA ARG A 55 9.75 3.90 7.86
C ARG A 55 9.10 2.84 8.75
N HIS A 56 8.50 1.80 8.16
CA HIS A 56 7.96 0.67 8.92
C HIS A 56 9.03 -0.11 9.70
N LYS A 57 10.32 0.03 9.39
CA LYS A 57 11.42 -0.68 10.08
C LYS A 57 11.89 -0.01 11.36
N GLU A 58 11.33 1.14 11.74
CA GLU A 58 11.66 1.77 13.02
C GLU A 58 11.38 0.80 14.19
N PRO A 59 12.19 0.81 15.27
CA PRO A 59 12.11 -0.21 16.33
C PRO A 59 10.72 -0.36 16.98
N ASP A 60 9.96 0.73 17.09
CA ASP A 60 8.66 0.75 17.76
C ASP A 60 7.50 0.26 16.87
N ASN A 61 7.78 -0.17 15.64
CA ASN A 61 6.77 -0.58 14.67
C ASN A 61 6.46 -2.08 14.64
N GLU A 62 7.05 -2.91 15.50
CA GLU A 62 6.85 -4.37 15.46
C GLU A 62 5.35 -4.77 15.57
N GLU A 63 4.63 -4.22 16.53
CA GLU A 63 3.19 -4.47 16.69
C GLU A 63 2.40 -3.96 15.48
N LYS A 64 2.81 -2.80 14.93
CA LYS A 64 2.16 -2.18 13.78
C LYS A 64 2.36 -3.01 12.51
N ILE A 65 3.56 -3.56 12.29
CA ILE A 65 3.85 -4.52 11.22
C ILE A 65 2.92 -5.72 11.33
N LYS A 66 2.81 -6.31 12.53
CA LYS A 66 1.94 -7.47 12.75
C LYS A 66 0.47 -7.17 12.43
N LYS A 67 -0.06 -6.05 12.94
CA LYS A 67 -1.43 -5.60 12.65
C LYS A 67 -1.69 -5.43 11.15
N ASN A 68 -0.77 -4.76 10.46
CA ASN A 68 -0.86 -4.52 9.02
C ASN A 68 -0.80 -5.82 8.23
N GLY A 69 0.09 -6.75 8.62
CA GLY A 69 0.16 -8.09 8.06
C GLY A 69 -1.15 -8.85 8.23
N CYS A 70 -1.77 -8.83 9.41
CA CYS A 70 -3.04 -9.55 9.62
C CYS A 70 -4.20 -8.93 8.82
N VAL A 71 -4.21 -7.61 8.62
CA VAL A 71 -5.18 -6.97 7.72
C VAL A 71 -4.97 -7.41 6.27
N ILE A 72 -3.73 -7.46 5.77
CA ILE A 72 -3.44 -7.94 4.40
C ILE A 72 -3.79 -9.42 4.26
N GLN A 73 -3.44 -10.24 5.25
CA GLN A 73 -3.81 -11.66 5.30
C GLN A 73 -5.32 -11.85 5.21
N CYS A 74 -6.11 -11.10 5.97
CA CYS A 74 -7.57 -11.11 5.86
C CYS A 74 -8.04 -10.73 4.45
N LEU A 75 -7.46 -9.68 3.84
CA LEU A 75 -7.81 -9.28 2.47
C LEU A 75 -7.56 -10.41 1.46
N PHE A 76 -6.45 -11.12 1.59
CA PHE A 76 -6.10 -12.27 0.75
C PHE A 76 -7.08 -13.43 0.93
N GLU A 77 -7.47 -13.74 2.17
CA GLU A 77 -8.47 -14.78 2.45
C GLU A 77 -9.85 -14.43 1.89
N LYS A 78 -10.32 -13.17 2.05
CA LYS A 78 -11.64 -12.73 1.55
C LYS A 78 -11.79 -12.87 0.03
N VAL A 79 -10.70 -12.71 -0.72
CA VAL A 79 -10.70 -12.85 -2.19
C VAL A 79 -10.28 -14.25 -2.65
N GLY A 80 -10.01 -15.18 -1.73
CA GLY A 80 -9.57 -16.54 -2.05
C GLY A 80 -8.14 -16.65 -2.59
N ALA A 81 -7.34 -15.59 -2.43
CA ALA A 81 -5.92 -15.54 -2.78
C ALA A 81 -5.02 -16.30 -1.77
N MET A 82 -5.58 -16.71 -0.63
CA MET A 82 -4.88 -17.45 0.40
C MET A 82 -5.85 -18.39 1.12
N VAL A 83 -5.38 -19.59 1.46
CA VAL A 83 -6.08 -20.54 2.34
C VAL A 83 -5.12 -20.96 3.43
N GLY A 84 -5.39 -20.54 4.66
CA GLY A 84 -4.45 -20.79 5.74
C GLY A 84 -3.16 -19.99 5.52
N ALA A 85 -2.01 -20.67 5.52
CA ALA A 85 -0.72 -20.04 5.21
C ALA A 85 -0.34 -20.16 3.72
N GLU A 86 -1.13 -20.87 2.91
CA GLU A 86 -0.78 -21.17 1.52
C GLU A 86 -1.39 -20.14 0.57
N TYR A 87 -0.57 -19.64 -0.35
CA TYR A 87 -1.03 -18.75 -1.41
C TYR A 87 -1.76 -19.54 -2.49
N ASN A 88 -2.88 -19.02 -2.95
CA ASN A 88 -3.46 -19.40 -4.22
C ASN A 88 -2.83 -18.54 -5.33
N VAL A 89 -1.68 -18.97 -5.83
CA VAL A 89 -0.86 -18.21 -6.79
C VAL A 89 -1.62 -17.91 -8.08
N GLU A 90 -2.41 -18.86 -8.58
CA GLU A 90 -3.25 -18.65 -9.77
C GLU A 90 -4.25 -17.53 -9.54
N LYS A 91 -4.96 -17.55 -8.40
CA LYS A 91 -5.91 -16.49 -8.04
C LYS A 91 -5.24 -15.12 -7.87
N ILE A 92 -4.05 -15.07 -7.25
CA ILE A 92 -3.28 -13.83 -7.11
C ILE A 92 -2.93 -13.25 -8.48
N ARG A 93 -2.42 -14.09 -9.39
CA ARG A 93 -2.05 -13.69 -10.76
C ARG A 93 -3.25 -13.22 -11.58
N ASP A 94 -4.37 -13.92 -11.49
CA ASP A 94 -5.62 -13.56 -12.17
C ASP A 94 -6.15 -12.21 -11.69
N ASP A 95 -6.23 -12.01 -10.38
CA ASP A 95 -6.74 -10.76 -9.81
C ASP A 95 -5.77 -9.60 -10.07
N PHE A 96 -4.47 -9.86 -10.07
CA PHE A 96 -3.46 -8.89 -10.46
C PHE A 96 -3.65 -8.44 -11.91
N SER A 97 -3.74 -9.39 -12.84
CA SER A 97 -3.94 -9.10 -14.27
C SER A 97 -5.21 -8.30 -14.53
N LYS A 98 -6.31 -8.64 -13.84
CA LYS A 98 -7.59 -7.91 -13.97
C LYS A 98 -7.52 -6.47 -13.47
N LYS A 99 -6.71 -6.20 -12.43
CA LYS A 99 -6.59 -4.87 -11.82
C LYS A 99 -5.61 -3.97 -12.56
N THR A 100 -4.51 -4.52 -13.06
CA THR A 100 -3.44 -3.73 -13.68
C THR A 100 -3.44 -3.78 -15.20
N ASN A 101 -4.20 -4.70 -15.80
CA ASN A 101 -4.10 -5.12 -17.20
C ASN A 101 -2.74 -5.71 -17.58
N ALA A 102 -1.84 -5.92 -16.60
CA ALA A 102 -0.52 -6.46 -16.84
C ALA A 102 -0.60 -7.92 -17.28
N GLN A 103 0.35 -8.33 -18.12
CA GLN A 103 0.43 -9.67 -18.67
C GLN A 103 1.64 -10.45 -18.13
N PRO A 104 1.58 -11.80 -18.08
CA PRO A 104 2.75 -12.61 -17.77
C PRO A 104 3.95 -12.27 -18.66
N GLY A 105 5.11 -12.05 -18.04
CA GLY A 105 6.34 -11.65 -18.73
C GLY A 105 6.64 -10.15 -18.71
N GLU A 106 5.67 -9.31 -18.32
CA GLU A 106 5.95 -7.90 -18.03
C GLU A 106 6.70 -7.75 -16.70
N GLU A 107 7.51 -6.69 -16.59
CA GLU A 107 8.42 -6.49 -15.45
C GLU A 107 7.68 -6.49 -14.09
N ILE A 108 6.49 -5.87 -14.03
CA ILE A 108 5.68 -5.83 -12.81
C ILE A 108 5.11 -7.21 -12.44
N PHE A 109 4.79 -8.04 -13.43
CA PHE A 109 4.32 -9.41 -13.21
C PHE A 109 5.46 -10.30 -12.71
N ILE A 110 6.65 -10.17 -13.31
CA ILE A 110 7.88 -10.83 -12.86
C ILE A 110 8.21 -10.42 -11.42
N ALA A 111 8.04 -9.14 -11.08
CA ALA A 111 8.23 -8.65 -9.72
C ALA A 111 7.27 -9.30 -8.72
N LEU A 112 5.98 -9.41 -9.06
CA LEU A 112 4.98 -10.11 -8.25
C LEU A 112 5.40 -11.57 -8.01
N ASP A 113 5.72 -12.31 -9.07
CA ASP A 113 6.13 -13.71 -8.99
C ASP A 113 7.36 -13.91 -8.10
N ASN A 114 8.38 -13.06 -8.27
CA ASN A 114 9.58 -13.10 -7.43
C ASN A 114 9.27 -12.83 -5.95
N CYS A 115 8.31 -11.95 -5.65
CA CYS A 115 7.92 -11.66 -4.27
C CYS A 115 7.08 -12.79 -3.65
N ILE A 116 6.22 -13.45 -4.44
CA ILE A 116 5.54 -14.67 -4.01
C ILE A 116 6.56 -15.75 -3.67
N ASP A 117 7.54 -16.00 -4.56
CA ASP A 117 8.56 -17.02 -4.34
C ASP A 117 9.45 -16.75 -3.12
N LYS A 118 9.75 -15.48 -2.83
CA LYS A 118 10.51 -15.09 -1.63
C LYS A 118 9.78 -15.31 -0.31
N THR A 119 8.44 -15.35 -0.35
CA THR A 119 7.61 -15.35 0.87
C THR A 119 6.82 -16.63 1.05
N LYS A 120 6.75 -17.50 0.04
CA LYS A 120 5.93 -18.73 0.05
C LYS A 120 6.28 -19.71 1.16
N ASP A 121 7.52 -19.71 1.66
CA ASP A 121 7.94 -20.64 2.71
C ASP A 121 7.77 -20.07 4.13
N LEU A 122 7.34 -18.81 4.26
CA LEU A 122 6.97 -18.23 5.56
C LEU A 122 5.70 -18.91 6.08
N THR A 123 5.68 -19.24 7.37
CA THR A 123 4.60 -20.00 8.02
C THR A 123 3.64 -19.12 8.81
N GLU A 124 4.15 -18.05 9.43
CA GLU A 124 3.31 -17.05 10.09
C GLU A 124 2.61 -16.20 9.02
N LYS A 125 1.28 -16.23 9.02
CA LYS A 125 0.46 -15.71 7.91
C LYS A 125 0.51 -14.19 7.82
N CYS A 126 0.49 -13.50 8.96
CA CYS A 126 0.50 -12.03 8.97
C CYS A 126 1.85 -11.50 8.46
N GLU A 127 2.96 -12.04 8.96
CA GLU A 127 4.33 -11.76 8.52
C GLU A 127 4.51 -12.07 7.03
N LYS A 128 4.05 -13.26 6.59
CA LYS A 128 4.10 -13.70 5.19
C LYS A 128 3.47 -12.69 4.25
N THR A 129 2.24 -12.29 4.54
CA THR A 129 1.50 -11.36 3.67
C THR A 129 2.02 -9.93 3.75
N PHE A 130 2.53 -9.49 4.91
CA PHE A 130 3.22 -8.20 5.02
C PHE A 130 4.50 -8.18 4.20
N ALA A 131 5.32 -9.23 4.30
CA ALA A 131 6.56 -9.36 3.54
C ALA A 131 6.30 -9.38 2.03
N LEU A 132 5.22 -10.03 1.57
CA LEU A 132 4.81 -10.00 0.17
C LEU A 132 4.46 -8.59 -0.28
N ALA A 133 3.65 -7.88 0.50
CA ALA A 133 3.23 -6.51 0.19
C ALA A 133 4.44 -5.56 0.18
N GLU A 134 5.32 -5.64 1.17
CA GLU A 134 6.56 -4.85 1.22
C GLU A 134 7.44 -5.12 0.00
N CYS A 135 7.69 -6.39 -0.31
CA CYS A 135 8.51 -6.78 -1.46
C CYS A 135 7.95 -6.20 -2.76
N PHE A 136 6.63 -6.36 -2.98
CA PHE A 136 5.98 -5.93 -4.20
C PHE A 136 5.95 -4.40 -4.33
N MET A 137 5.54 -3.67 -3.29
CA MET A 137 5.51 -2.19 -3.33
C MET A 137 6.89 -1.58 -3.61
N LYS A 138 7.96 -2.18 -3.07
CA LYS A 138 9.32 -1.74 -3.36
C LYS A 138 9.76 -2.06 -4.78
N ALA A 139 9.35 -3.20 -5.32
CA ALA A 139 9.62 -3.53 -6.71
C ALA A 139 8.86 -2.61 -7.65
N GLU A 140 7.56 -2.41 -7.40
CA GLU A 140 6.70 -1.49 -8.15
C GLU A 140 7.27 -0.06 -8.18
N LYS A 141 7.72 0.48 -7.04
CA LYS A 141 8.34 1.82 -7.00
C LYS A 141 9.59 1.92 -7.88
N ARG A 142 10.38 0.85 -7.99
CA ARG A 142 11.58 0.81 -8.84
C ARG A 142 11.22 0.79 -10.32
N ILE A 143 10.17 0.05 -10.69
CA ILE A 143 9.67 -0.10 -12.06
C ILE A 143 8.96 1.18 -12.52
N PHE A 144 8.15 1.79 -11.65
CA PHE A 144 7.38 3.00 -11.92
C PHE A 144 7.73 4.14 -10.96
N PRO A 145 8.88 4.80 -11.11
CA PRO A 145 9.29 5.89 -10.22
C PRO A 145 8.31 7.08 -10.20
N SER A 146 7.56 7.28 -11.30
CA SER A 146 6.76 8.48 -11.62
C SER A 146 5.26 8.42 -11.26
N ILE A 147 4.68 7.26 -10.94
CA ILE A 147 3.22 7.15 -10.66
C ILE A 147 2.80 7.88 -9.38
N SER A 148 3.74 8.22 -8.48
CA SER A 148 3.44 9.10 -7.33
C SER A 148 3.23 10.57 -7.69
N LYS A 149 3.24 10.95 -8.99
CA LYS A 149 2.97 12.32 -9.46
C LYS A 149 1.78 12.44 -10.45
N ASN A 150 1.23 11.35 -10.95
CA ASN A 150 0.35 11.38 -12.15
C ASN A 150 -1.14 11.07 -11.89
N ASN A 151 -1.58 10.87 -10.64
CA ASN A 151 -3.02 10.78 -10.35
C ASN A 151 -3.74 12.15 -10.39
N ASP A 152 -2.99 13.25 -10.60
CA ASP A 152 -3.53 14.61 -10.68
C ASP A 152 -4.04 15.01 -12.08
N GLU A 153 -3.78 14.22 -13.14
CA GLU A 153 -4.13 14.62 -14.51
C GLU A 153 -5.44 14.02 -15.05
N ASN A 154 -6.06 13.04 -14.37
CA ASN A 154 -7.32 12.42 -14.84
C ASN A 154 -8.59 12.89 -14.11
N THR A 155 -8.53 13.99 -13.35
CA THR A 155 -9.73 14.64 -12.79
C THR A 155 -9.85 16.08 -13.28
N LYS A 156 -9.93 16.27 -14.60
CA LYS A 156 -10.57 17.44 -15.19
C LYS A 156 -11.43 16.98 -16.37
N ALA A 157 -12.72 16.83 -16.09
CA ALA A 157 -13.76 16.99 -17.09
C ALA A 157 -13.84 18.46 -17.53
#